data_AF-A0A7V3DLD9-F1
#
_entry.id   AF-A0A7V3DLD9-F1
#
_cell.length_a   1.000
_cell.length_b   1.000
_cell.length_c   1.000
_cell.angle_alpha   90.00
_cell.angle_beta   90.00
_cell.angle_gamma   90.00
#
_symmetry.space_group_name_H-M   'P 1'
#
loop_
_entity.id
_entity.type
_entity.pdbx_description
1 polymer ?
#
loop_
_entity_poly.entity_id
_entity_poly.type
_entity_poly.pdbx_seq_one_letter_code
_entity_poly.pdbx_strand_id
1 'polypeptide(L)'
;MRKGSKVLLSLMFVTFTALSGFVVWAAKEASPEDLKPYPVTSDLIGNFLDKYGFRQHEAASAEKEQIVSFKVTDKASGQTVDFLVVIFPEGKIMKIECPLVAPVPSFPAKLSALLSKLNELNALRTIGKYCTDKDLKRVRFFHYRTVVGGLSYVDFAETLTMMQFIIFEDLKAIKEITS
;
A
#
# COMPACT_ATOMS: atom_id res chain seq x y z
N MET A 1 20.84 27.10 25.04
CA MET A 1 19.90 27.45 23.95
C MET A 1 19.59 26.17 23.16
N ARG A 2 18.37 25.60 23.27
CA ARG A 2 17.96 24.40 22.51
C ARG A 2 17.19 24.85 21.26
N LYS A 3 17.85 24.86 20.10
CA LYS A 3 17.24 25.04 18.76
C LYS A 3 17.33 23.70 18.03
N GLY A 4 16.24 22.94 17.95
CA GLY A 4 16.30 21.65 17.25
C GLY A 4 15.02 20.81 17.21
N SER A 5 13.84 21.35 17.55
CA SER A 5 12.62 20.53 17.65
C SER A 5 11.35 21.24 17.15
N LYS A 6 11.47 22.09 16.13
CA LYS A 6 10.32 22.75 15.48
C LYS A 6 10.10 22.36 14.02
N VAL A 7 11.11 21.79 13.36
CA VAL A 7 11.04 21.41 11.93
C VAL A 7 10.34 20.05 11.74
N LEU A 8 10.50 19.11 12.67
CA LEU A 8 9.88 17.78 12.56
C LEU A 8 8.34 17.79 12.67
N LEU A 9 7.78 18.61 13.57
CA LEU A 9 6.32 18.71 13.74
C LEU A 9 5.63 19.42 12.57
N SER A 10 6.33 20.35 11.90
CA SER A 10 5.78 21.09 10.76
C SER A 10 5.67 20.23 9.50
N LEU A 11 6.55 19.24 9.32
CA LEU A 11 6.54 18.38 8.13
C LEU A 11 5.40 17.35 8.18
N MET A 12 5.10 16.80 9.37
CA MET A 12 3.98 15.86 9.56
C MET A 12 2.60 16.52 9.36
N PHE A 13 2.47 17.82 9.63
CA PHE A 13 1.21 18.54 9.44
C PHE A 13 0.91 18.82 7.96
N VAL A 14 1.95 19.11 7.15
CA VAL A 14 1.82 19.45 5.72
C VAL A 14 1.55 18.22 4.87
N THR A 15 2.11 17.05 5.20
CA THR A 15 1.82 15.80 4.48
C THR A 15 0.39 15.30 4.76
N PHE A 16 -0.11 15.47 5.99
CA PHE A 16 -1.51 15.13 6.32
C PHE A 16 -2.51 16.05 5.60
N THR A 17 -2.19 17.33 5.39
CA THR A 17 -3.07 18.25 4.62
C THR A 17 -3.03 18.01 3.11
N ALA A 18 -1.91 17.57 2.55
CA ALA A 18 -1.84 17.19 1.14
C ALA A 18 -2.58 15.87 0.86
N LEU A 19 -2.47 14.87 1.76
CA LEU A 19 -3.24 13.63 1.65
C LEU A 19 -4.74 13.88 1.89
N SER A 20 -5.11 14.65 2.91
CA SER A 20 -6.51 14.99 3.14
C SER A 20 -7.06 15.87 2.03
N GLY A 21 -6.28 16.76 1.42
CA GLY A 21 -6.68 17.54 0.26
C GLY A 21 -6.97 16.67 -0.98
N PHE A 22 -6.18 15.62 -1.23
CA PHE A 22 -6.39 14.70 -2.36
C PHE A 22 -7.54 13.70 -2.11
N VAL A 23 -7.67 13.19 -0.88
CA VAL A 23 -8.79 12.31 -0.47
C VAL A 23 -10.11 13.10 -0.45
N VAL A 24 -10.09 14.34 0.06
CA VAL A 24 -11.24 15.26 0.02
C VAL A 24 -11.56 15.68 -1.42
N TRP A 25 -10.56 15.82 -2.31
CA TRP A 25 -10.81 16.11 -3.73
C TRP A 25 -11.48 14.92 -4.44
N ALA A 26 -11.03 13.69 -4.23
CA ALA A 26 -11.65 12.48 -4.80
C ALA A 26 -13.10 12.29 -4.31
N ALA A 27 -13.40 12.58 -3.04
CA ALA A 27 -14.75 12.46 -2.48
C ALA A 27 -15.71 13.58 -2.95
N LYS A 28 -15.20 14.77 -3.31
CA LYS A 28 -16.03 15.93 -3.72
C LYS A 28 -16.42 15.91 -5.19
N GLU A 29 -15.73 15.12 -6.02
CA GLU A 29 -16.03 14.91 -7.45
C GLU A 29 -16.48 13.47 -7.78
N ALA A 30 -16.61 12.60 -6.77
CA ALA A 30 -17.07 11.22 -6.96
C ALA A 30 -18.50 11.21 -7.51
N SER A 31 -18.68 10.60 -8.68
CA SER A 31 -20.01 10.40 -9.25
C SER A 31 -20.81 9.41 -8.38
N PRO A 32 -22.15 9.43 -8.40
CA PRO A 32 -22.96 8.45 -7.67
C PRO A 32 -22.61 6.99 -7.99
N GLU A 33 -22.10 6.70 -9.19
CA GLU A 33 -21.64 5.36 -9.57
C GLU A 33 -20.36 4.94 -8.82
N ASP A 34 -19.50 5.90 -8.46
CA ASP A 34 -18.22 5.62 -7.79
C ASP A 34 -18.36 5.21 -6.33
N LEU A 35 -19.51 5.51 -5.74
CA LEU A 35 -19.87 5.17 -4.37
C LEU A 35 -20.61 3.83 -4.29
N LYS A 36 -21.08 3.29 -5.41
CA LYS A 36 -21.81 2.02 -5.41
C LYS A 36 -20.85 0.86 -5.14
N PRO A 37 -21.22 -0.10 -4.28
CA PRO A 37 -20.42 -1.29 -4.08
C PRO A 37 -20.66 -2.30 -5.20
N TYR A 38 -19.57 -2.91 -5.69
CA TYR A 38 -19.62 -3.96 -6.70
C TYR A 38 -18.95 -5.26 -6.20
N PRO A 39 -19.36 -6.44 -6.70
CA PRO A 39 -18.68 -7.70 -6.41
C PRO A 39 -17.20 -7.64 -6.84
N VAL A 40 -16.30 -8.01 -5.92
CA VAL A 40 -14.86 -7.91 -6.16
C VAL A 40 -14.41 -9.02 -7.12
N THR A 41 -13.93 -8.60 -8.29
CA THR A 41 -13.40 -9.46 -9.36
C THR A 41 -12.14 -8.82 -9.93
N SER A 42 -11.30 -9.61 -10.61
CA SER A 42 -10.12 -9.09 -11.31
C SER A 42 -10.47 -8.02 -12.35
N ASP A 43 -11.55 -8.22 -13.13
CA ASP A 43 -12.05 -7.24 -14.10
C ASP A 43 -12.45 -5.91 -13.45
N LEU A 44 -13.16 -5.96 -12.31
CA LEU A 44 -13.52 -4.75 -11.56
C LEU A 44 -12.27 -4.00 -11.10
N ILE A 45 -11.28 -4.71 -10.55
CA ILE A 45 -10.02 -4.12 -10.10
C ILE A 45 -9.26 -3.51 -11.27
N GLY A 46 -9.18 -4.19 -12.42
CA GLY A 46 -8.59 -3.66 -13.65
C GLY A 46 -9.25 -2.35 -14.09
N ASN A 47 -10.59 -2.32 -14.14
CA ASN A 47 -11.35 -1.11 -14.47
C ASN A 47 -11.08 0.05 -13.49
N PHE A 48 -10.99 -0.25 -12.20
CA PHE A 48 -10.65 0.76 -11.19
C PHE A 48 -9.23 1.28 -11.36
N LEU A 49 -8.26 0.40 -11.67
CA LEU A 49 -6.88 0.77 -11.96
C LEU A 49 -6.78 1.65 -13.21
N ASP A 50 -7.48 1.31 -14.28
CA ASP A 50 -7.53 2.10 -15.51
C ASP A 50 -8.12 3.48 -15.26
N LYS A 51 -9.22 3.56 -14.50
CA LYS A 51 -9.83 4.81 -14.08
C LYS A 51 -8.89 5.66 -13.22
N TYR A 52 -8.10 5.02 -12.36
CA TYR A 52 -7.10 5.68 -11.52
C TYR A 52 -5.80 6.04 -12.27
N GLY A 53 -5.63 5.56 -13.51
CA GLY A 53 -4.51 5.88 -14.40
C GLY A 53 -3.41 4.82 -14.47
N PHE A 54 -3.56 3.67 -13.83
CA PHE A 54 -2.63 2.54 -13.87
C PHE A 54 -2.90 1.63 -15.07
N ARG A 55 -2.59 2.08 -16.29
CA ARG A 55 -2.90 1.33 -17.53
C ARG A 55 -2.06 0.07 -17.78
N GLN A 56 -1.01 -0.14 -16.98
CA GLN A 56 -0.16 -1.33 -17.05
C GLN A 56 -0.49 -2.22 -15.86
N HIS A 57 -1.50 -3.06 -16.04
CA HIS A 57 -1.88 -4.11 -15.09
C HIS A 57 -2.04 -5.44 -15.81
N GLU A 58 -1.78 -6.53 -15.10
CA GLU A 58 -1.92 -7.90 -15.59
C GLU A 58 -2.82 -8.68 -14.65
N ALA A 59 -3.83 -9.35 -15.21
CA ALA A 59 -4.71 -10.24 -14.46
C ALA A 59 -4.32 -11.70 -14.70
N ALA A 60 -4.24 -12.47 -13.62
CA ALA A 60 -4.07 -13.91 -13.64
C ALA A 60 -5.15 -14.57 -12.77
N SER A 61 -5.61 -15.75 -13.17
CA SER A 61 -6.55 -16.54 -12.38
C SER A 61 -5.94 -17.91 -12.12
N ALA A 62 -5.84 -18.28 -10.84
CA ALA A 62 -5.54 -19.62 -10.39
C ALA A 62 -6.79 -20.21 -9.71
N GLU A 63 -6.83 -21.53 -9.49
CA GLU A 63 -8.05 -22.28 -9.11
C GLU A 63 -8.93 -21.60 -8.02
N LYS A 64 -8.31 -20.96 -7.02
CA LYS A 64 -9.01 -20.35 -5.88
C LYS A 64 -8.75 -18.86 -5.69
N GLU A 65 -7.99 -18.24 -6.59
CA GLU A 65 -7.59 -16.85 -6.45
C GLU A 65 -7.50 -16.13 -7.79
N GLN A 66 -7.87 -14.85 -7.78
CA GLN A 66 -7.66 -13.95 -8.90
C GLN A 66 -6.63 -12.91 -8.48
N ILE A 67 -5.62 -12.69 -9.30
CA ILE A 67 -4.49 -11.81 -9.01
C ILE A 67 -4.49 -10.71 -10.05
N VAL A 68 -4.38 -9.47 -9.62
CA VAL A 68 -4.10 -8.32 -10.48
C VAL A 68 -2.79 -7.70 -10.04
N SER A 69 -1.79 -7.67 -10.92
CA SER A 69 -0.50 -7.04 -10.66
C SER A 69 -0.39 -5.71 -11.39
N PHE A 70 0.24 -4.71 -10.76
CA PHE A 70 0.48 -3.40 -11.34
C PHE A 70 1.67 -2.71 -10.66
N LYS A 71 2.19 -1.66 -11.27
CA LYS A 71 3.34 -0.91 -10.75
C LYS A 71 2.94 0.49 -10.30
N VAL A 72 3.52 0.93 -9.20
CA VAL A 72 3.36 2.30 -8.70
C VAL A 72 4.73 2.96 -8.62
N THR A 73 4.85 4.15 -9.21
CA THR A 73 6.06 4.97 -9.16
C THR A 73 5.84 6.16 -8.25
N ASP A 74 6.68 6.32 -7.24
CA ASP A 74 6.72 7.54 -6.43
C ASP A 74 7.26 8.70 -7.27
N LYS A 75 6.45 9.76 -7.40
CA LYS A 75 6.82 10.95 -8.18
C LYS A 75 8.02 11.68 -7.59
N ALA A 76 8.23 11.61 -6.28
CA ALA A 76 9.31 12.33 -5.61
C ALA A 76 10.67 11.62 -5.78
N SER A 77 10.71 10.31 -5.57
CA SER A 77 11.95 9.52 -5.64
C SER A 77 12.19 8.84 -7.00
N GLY A 78 11.19 8.78 -7.88
CA GLY A 78 11.23 7.98 -9.11
C GLY A 78 11.25 6.47 -8.85
N GLN A 79 11.17 6.03 -7.59
CA GLN A 79 11.19 4.62 -7.25
C GLN A 79 9.89 3.95 -7.66
N THR A 80 10.01 2.81 -8.34
CA THR A 80 8.87 1.97 -8.71
C THR A 80 8.80 0.74 -7.80
N VAL A 81 7.60 0.40 -7.36
CA VAL A 81 7.30 -0.80 -6.58
C VAL A 81 6.14 -1.57 -7.22
N ASP A 82 6.18 -2.90 -7.10
CA ASP A 82 5.10 -3.76 -7.56
C ASP A 82 4.01 -3.87 -6.50
N PHE A 83 2.76 -3.79 -6.94
CA PHE A 83 1.58 -4.08 -6.16
C PHE A 83 0.84 -5.29 -6.73
N LEU A 84 0.24 -6.06 -5.84
CA LEU A 84 -0.62 -7.20 -6.15
C LEU A 84 -1.94 -7.05 -5.41
N VAL A 85 -3.05 -7.27 -6.10
CA VAL A 85 -4.37 -7.45 -5.52
C VAL A 85 -4.75 -8.91 -5.70
N VAL A 86 -4.82 -9.66 -4.61
CA VAL A 86 -5.21 -11.07 -4.57
C VAL A 86 -6.62 -11.16 -4.02
N ILE A 87 -7.52 -11.74 -4.80
CA ILE A 87 -8.93 -11.89 -4.50
C ILE A 87 -9.19 -13.36 -4.24
N PHE A 88 -9.79 -13.68 -3.09
CA PHE A 88 -10.26 -15.01 -2.72
C PHE A 88 -11.80 -15.01 -2.79
N PRO A 89 -12.41 -15.41 -3.93
CA PRO A 89 -13.84 -15.24 -4.15
C PRO A 89 -14.69 -15.99 -3.11
N GLU A 90 -14.32 -17.23 -2.78
CA GLU A 90 -15.05 -18.06 -1.80
C GLU A 90 -15.01 -17.44 -0.39
N GLY A 91 -13.85 -16.91 0.00
CA GLY A 91 -13.67 -16.27 1.31
C GLY A 91 -14.22 -14.85 1.38
N LYS A 92 -14.58 -14.24 0.24
CA LYS A 92 -14.90 -12.80 0.14
C LYS A 92 -13.81 -11.93 0.78
N ILE A 93 -12.55 -12.31 0.55
CA ILE A 93 -11.37 -11.62 1.05
C ILE A 93 -10.62 -11.03 -0.12
N MET A 94 -10.22 -9.78 0.01
CA MET A 94 -9.27 -9.11 -0.86
C MET A 94 -8.00 -8.81 -0.05
N LYS A 95 -6.85 -9.15 -0.62
CA LYS A 95 -5.53 -8.83 -0.09
C LYS A 95 -4.84 -7.90 -1.07
N ILE A 96 -4.35 -6.77 -0.60
CA ILE A 96 -3.47 -5.89 -1.38
C ILE A 96 -2.06 -6.02 -0.79
N GLU A 97 -1.05 -6.29 -1.59
CA GLU A 97 0.33 -6.45 -1.11
C GLU A 97 1.36 -5.81 -2.03
N CYS A 98 2.48 -5.44 -1.42
CA CYS A 98 3.71 -5.03 -2.08
C CYS A 98 4.78 -6.07 -1.70
N PRO A 99 5.06 -7.07 -2.57
CA PRO A 99 5.83 -8.25 -2.21
C PRO A 99 7.33 -7.97 -1.99
N LEU A 100 7.87 -6.92 -2.61
CA LEU A 100 9.32 -6.68 -2.70
C LEU A 100 9.68 -5.26 -2.24
N VAL A 101 9.44 -4.95 -0.97
CA VAL A 101 9.71 -3.61 -0.41
C VAL A 101 11.23 -3.37 -0.28
N ALA A 102 11.95 -4.28 0.39
CA ALA A 102 13.39 -4.14 0.64
C ALA A 102 14.06 -5.52 0.82
N PRO A 103 15.37 -5.69 0.57
CA PRO A 103 16.09 -6.91 0.93
C PRO A 103 16.14 -7.12 2.45
N VAL A 104 16.01 -8.37 2.89
CA VAL A 104 16.32 -8.74 4.28
C VAL A 104 17.84 -8.89 4.40
N PRO A 105 18.50 -8.16 5.32
CA PRO A 105 19.94 -8.22 5.48
C PRO A 105 20.36 -9.56 6.09
N SER A 106 21.48 -10.11 5.63
CA SER A 106 22.05 -11.36 6.14
C SER A 106 22.82 -11.17 7.45
N PHE A 107 23.30 -9.95 7.72
CA PHE A 107 24.08 -9.67 8.93
C PHE A 107 23.17 -9.59 10.17
N PRO A 108 23.43 -10.36 11.24
CA PRO A 108 22.51 -10.47 12.38
C PRO A 108 22.14 -9.15 13.06
N ALA A 109 23.09 -8.21 13.19
CA ALA A 109 22.81 -6.92 13.82
C ALA A 109 21.85 -6.05 12.97
N LYS A 110 22.07 -6.01 11.65
CA LYS A 110 21.17 -5.31 10.71
C LYS A 110 19.80 -6.00 10.64
N LEU A 111 19.75 -7.32 10.71
CA LEU A 111 18.50 -8.08 10.77
C LEU A 111 17.71 -7.75 12.04
N SER A 112 18.36 -7.73 13.19
CA SER A 112 17.71 -7.35 14.46
C SER A 112 17.16 -5.93 14.42
N ALA A 113 17.94 -4.97 13.90
CA ALA A 113 17.51 -3.59 13.70
C ALA A 113 16.31 -3.50 12.75
N LEU A 114 16.32 -4.24 11.64
CA LEU A 114 15.20 -4.30 10.70
C LEU A 114 13.94 -4.83 11.38
N LEU A 115 14.02 -5.98 12.07
CA LEU A 115 12.87 -6.59 12.73
C LEU A 115 12.28 -5.67 13.81
N SER A 116 13.13 -4.99 14.58
CA SER A 116 12.69 -3.99 15.55
C SER A 116 11.96 -2.83 14.86
N LYS A 117 12.49 -2.33 13.73
CA LYS A 117 11.84 -1.26 12.97
C LYS A 117 10.51 -1.69 12.37
N LEU A 118 10.41 -2.90 11.81
CA LEU A 118 9.15 -3.41 11.27
C LEU A 118 8.08 -3.55 12.36
N ASN A 119 8.46 -3.96 13.57
CA ASN A 119 7.54 -4.02 14.72
C ASN A 119 7.04 -2.62 15.13
N GLU A 120 7.94 -1.63 15.19
CA GLU A 120 7.59 -0.23 15.47
C GLU A 120 6.60 0.31 14.43
N LEU A 121 6.90 0.13 13.14
CA LEU A 121 6.02 0.55 12.04
C LEU A 121 4.66 -0.16 12.15
N ASN A 122 4.65 -1.47 12.36
CA ASN A 122 3.41 -2.25 12.53
C ASN A 122 2.55 -1.79 13.71
N ALA A 123 3.14 -1.26 14.78
CA ALA A 123 2.40 -0.70 15.91
C ALA A 123 1.75 0.65 15.57
N LEU A 124 2.36 1.44 14.69
CA LEU A 124 1.86 2.76 14.27
C LEU A 124 0.85 2.69 13.13
N ARG A 125 0.91 1.67 12.27
CA ARG A 125 0.04 1.57 11.08
C ARG A 125 -1.31 0.93 11.40
N THR A 126 -2.37 1.67 11.08
CA THR A 126 -3.78 1.23 11.17
C THR A 126 -4.19 0.37 9.97
N ILE A 127 -3.54 0.54 8.82
CA ILE A 127 -3.73 -0.30 7.64
C ILE A 127 -2.44 -1.01 7.26
N GLY A 128 -2.61 -2.26 6.84
CA GLY A 128 -1.55 -3.17 6.44
C GLY A 128 -0.52 -3.49 7.53
N LYS A 129 0.34 -4.46 7.24
CA LYS A 129 1.45 -4.90 8.08
C LYS A 129 2.64 -5.29 7.22
N TYR A 130 3.83 -5.10 7.78
CA TYR A 130 5.07 -5.62 7.26
C TYR A 130 5.37 -7.01 7.83
N CYS A 131 5.91 -7.88 6.99
CA CYS A 131 6.56 -9.12 7.40
C CYS A 131 7.83 -9.35 6.57
N THR A 132 8.63 -10.33 7.00
CA THR A 132 9.73 -10.85 6.21
C THR A 132 9.27 -12.12 5.48
N ASP A 133 9.46 -12.14 4.17
CA ASP A 133 9.35 -13.34 3.36
C ASP A 133 10.70 -14.06 3.40
N LYS A 134 10.72 -15.25 4.00
CA LYS A 134 11.94 -16.05 4.18
C LYS A 134 12.44 -16.62 2.86
N ASP A 135 11.53 -16.95 1.96
CA ASP A 135 11.82 -17.62 0.70
C ASP A 135 12.39 -16.61 -0.30
N LEU A 136 11.76 -15.44 -0.38
CA LEU A 136 12.20 -14.34 -1.25
C LEU A 136 13.33 -13.50 -0.62
N LYS A 137 13.60 -13.68 0.69
CA LYS A 137 14.53 -12.85 1.49
C LYS A 137 14.23 -11.36 1.37
N ARG A 138 12.94 -11.01 1.39
CA ARG A 138 12.45 -9.65 1.15
C ARG A 138 11.44 -9.24 2.21
N VAL A 139 11.38 -7.96 2.49
CA VAL A 139 10.30 -7.36 3.27
C VAL A 139 9.08 -7.26 2.38
N ARG A 140 7.94 -7.70 2.87
CA ARG A 140 6.63 -7.61 2.23
C ARG A 140 5.73 -6.72 3.07
N PHE A 141 4.92 -5.89 2.40
CA PHE A 141 3.80 -5.20 3.02
C PHE A 141 2.50 -5.80 2.50
N PHE A 142 1.51 -6.04 3.36
CA PHE A 142 0.22 -6.56 2.94
C PHE A 142 -0.92 -5.99 3.78
N HIS A 143 -2.10 -5.89 3.19
CA HIS A 143 -3.34 -5.49 3.83
C HIS A 143 -4.45 -6.44 3.43
N TYR A 144 -5.16 -6.99 4.41
CA TYR A 144 -6.36 -7.81 4.18
C TYR A 144 -7.62 -7.00 4.44
N ARG A 145 -8.61 -7.18 3.58
CA ARG A 145 -9.94 -6.59 3.69
C ARG A 145 -11.01 -7.62 3.36
N THR A 146 -11.99 -7.73 4.24
CA THR A 146 -13.22 -8.47 3.96
C THR A 146 -14.12 -7.63 3.05
N VAL A 147 -14.64 -8.22 1.98
CA VAL A 147 -15.41 -7.53 0.93
C VAL A 147 -16.83 -8.10 0.79
N VAL A 148 -17.44 -8.50 1.90
CA VAL A 148 -18.77 -9.13 1.96
C VAL A 148 -19.87 -8.25 1.34
N GLY A 149 -19.75 -6.92 1.44
CA GLY A 149 -20.67 -5.95 0.85
C GLY A 149 -20.26 -5.46 -0.53
N GLY A 150 -19.20 -6.00 -1.13
CA GLY A 150 -18.57 -5.47 -2.34
C GLY A 150 -17.51 -4.41 -2.06
N LEU A 151 -17.06 -3.75 -3.12
CA LEU A 151 -16.05 -2.69 -3.10
C LEU A 151 -16.48 -1.57 -4.04
N SER A 152 -16.45 -0.32 -3.56
CA SER A 152 -16.67 0.86 -4.40
C SER A 152 -15.34 1.35 -4.98
N TYR A 153 -15.40 2.17 -6.03
CA TYR A 153 -14.20 2.78 -6.60
C TYR A 153 -13.51 3.70 -5.58
N VAL A 154 -14.28 4.53 -4.86
CA VAL A 154 -13.74 5.45 -3.85
C VAL A 154 -13.01 4.69 -2.75
N ASP A 155 -13.63 3.63 -2.22
CA ASP A 155 -13.04 2.78 -1.18
C ASP A 155 -11.71 2.16 -1.61
N PHE A 156 -11.65 1.68 -2.86
CA PHE A 156 -10.43 1.09 -3.42
C PHE A 156 -9.35 2.16 -3.61
N ALA A 157 -9.70 3.29 -4.20
CA ALA A 157 -8.81 4.42 -4.46
C ALA A 157 -8.21 4.98 -3.16
N GLU A 158 -9.01 5.16 -2.11
CA GLU A 158 -8.55 5.63 -0.80
C GLU A 158 -7.59 4.62 -0.16
N THR A 159 -7.98 3.33 -0.14
CA THR A 159 -7.13 2.26 0.40
C THR A 159 -5.77 2.23 -0.31
N LEU A 160 -5.79 2.28 -1.64
CA LEU A 160 -4.59 2.25 -2.45
C LEU A 160 -3.72 3.49 -2.21
N THR A 161 -4.31 4.68 -2.17
CA THR A 161 -3.59 5.95 -1.90
C THR A 161 -2.89 5.91 -0.54
N MET A 162 -3.59 5.45 0.50
CA MET A 162 -3.02 5.33 1.84
C MET A 162 -1.87 4.32 1.88
N MET A 163 -2.04 3.16 1.22
CA MET A 163 -0.98 2.14 1.16
C MET A 163 0.27 2.67 0.44
N GLN A 164 0.11 3.36 -0.68
CA GLN A 164 1.23 3.98 -1.41
C GLN A 164 2.00 4.95 -0.50
N PHE A 165 1.29 5.85 0.17
CA PHE A 165 1.91 6.80 1.09
C PHE A 165 2.69 6.10 2.21
N ILE A 166 2.09 5.11 2.85
CA ILE A 166 2.73 4.33 3.93
C ILE A 166 4.00 3.66 3.42
N ILE A 167 3.90 2.94 2.29
CA ILE A 167 5.03 2.18 1.73
C ILE A 167 6.17 3.12 1.36
N PHE A 168 5.92 4.23 0.67
CA PHE A 168 7.00 5.13 0.24
C PHE A 168 7.65 5.91 1.38
N GLU A 169 6.89 6.32 2.39
CA GLU A 169 7.46 6.95 3.58
C GLU A 169 8.28 5.95 4.41
N ASP A 170 7.76 4.73 4.62
CA ASP A 170 8.43 3.70 5.40
C ASP A 170 9.64 3.12 4.68
N LEU A 171 9.61 3.05 3.35
CA LEU A 171 10.72 2.60 2.51
C LEU A 171 12.01 3.38 2.78
N LYS A 172 11.91 4.69 3.03
CA LYS A 172 13.06 5.53 3.38
C LYS A 172 13.71 5.03 4.67
N ALA A 173 12.91 4.81 5.72
CA ALA A 173 13.37 4.31 7.00
C ALA A 173 13.92 2.87 6.93
N ILE A 174 13.31 2.01 6.11
CA ILE A 174 13.78 0.62 5.90
C ILE A 174 15.09 0.59 5.12
N LYS A 175 15.28 1.48 4.13
CA LYS A 175 16.49 1.57 3.31
C LYS A 175 17.72 1.99 4.11
N GLU A 176 17.57 2.85 5.11
CA GLU A 176 18.67 3.26 5.99
C GLU A 176 19.29 2.08 6.75
N ILE A 177 18.51 1.03 7.04
CA ILE A 177 18.98 -0.16 7.75
C ILE A 177 19.53 -1.22 6.79
N THR A 178 18.93 -1.32 5.61
CA THR A 178 19.19 -2.39 4.64
C THR A 178 20.32 -2.08 3.66
N SER A 179 20.67 -0.79 3.48
CA SER A 179 21.89 -0.34 2.80
C SER A 179 23.12 -0.62 3.66
#